data_AF-A0A8U1BW24-F1
#
_entry.id   AF-A0A8U1BW24-F1
#
_cell.length_a   1.000
_cell.length_b   1.000
_cell.length_c   1.000
_cell.angle_alpha   90.00
_cell.angle_beta   90.00
_cell.angle_gamma   90.00
#
_symmetry.space_group_name_H-M   'P 1'
#
loop_
_entity.id
_entity.type
_entity.pdbx_description
1 polymer ?
#
loop_
_entity_poly.entity_id
_entity_poly.type
_entity_poly.pdbx_seq_one_letter_code
_entity_poly.pdbx_strand_id
1 'polypeptide(L)'
;MQNANPIEEVGGDTPCDVPCLQKLDSPTGSPPKQASLAEMMEFENCVSNLSLAHEIVMNRDFSFRQNSPPKDSLEGRISDIVHSAFWDCLREQLSCSPPDYVHAVILLQEVKTTVLSLLLPGHVRLKAQVEEVLDLELIQQQADHGALDLQRLSGYIINTMASLCAPVRDPEIKTLRDLSDPVELLREIFRVLGLMKTDMVNFTVQSLRPNLLQQAVQYERAKFQEILEKQPEFLDKTTVWLQVAAREEALVSAQSDLDTGTPKPRGPLSPTAVLNRAYLQLLSWDPHDQNYPETVLMDRARIDALGQRLSLLVLEASVLLLTSTQCGAAVFSLQGFVGKLKQTITALLEGSHNRDFDLQGALLGLREQVLVQVKEALITQEGPALPQDSEDVLKGQISDLAKDNNPIRTLIGERVQGYLQAMLEGSPTKKSPSMPPALRLLSAEVAELGMALGRMVHFNRSVFGPFYAPILRKMLFPSGEAEMGEDSR
;
A
#
# COMPACT_ATOMS: atom_id res chain seq x y z
N MET A 1 75.33 62.32 -15.86
CA MET A 1 75.68 61.30 -14.85
C MET A 1 75.20 59.97 -15.43
N GLN A 2 76.01 59.27 -16.23
CA GLN A 2 76.94 58.19 -15.81
C GLN A 2 76.21 57.19 -14.89
N ASN A 3 75.97 55.92 -15.23
CA ASN A 3 76.68 54.90 -16.03
C ASN A 3 75.65 53.91 -16.62
N ALA A 4 75.71 53.47 -17.89
CA ALA A 4 76.61 52.48 -18.51
C ALA A 4 76.42 51.05 -17.91
N ASN A 5 76.22 49.94 -18.62
CA ASN A 5 76.00 49.55 -20.04
C ASN A 5 75.75 47.98 -20.01
N PRO A 6 75.79 47.13 -21.06
CA PRO A 6 74.65 46.73 -21.92
C PRO A 6 74.65 45.20 -22.33
N ILE A 7 73.78 44.77 -23.30
CA ILE A 7 73.87 43.62 -24.28
C ILE A 7 73.93 42.17 -23.66
N GLU A 8 73.30 41.08 -24.11
CA GLU A 8 73.22 40.45 -25.44
C GLU A 8 72.04 39.47 -25.61
N GLU A 9 71.42 39.53 -26.79
CA GLU A 9 70.75 38.41 -27.45
C GLU A 9 71.80 37.33 -27.79
N VAL A 10 71.49 36.07 -27.48
CA VAL A 10 72.03 34.92 -28.22
C VAL A 10 70.86 34.01 -28.54
N GLY A 11 70.57 33.91 -29.84
CA GLY A 11 69.61 32.97 -30.40
C GLY A 11 70.09 31.52 -30.32
N GLY A 12 69.13 30.61 -30.26
CA GLY A 12 69.30 29.19 -30.43
C GLY A 12 68.04 28.60 -31.05
N ASP A 13 68.08 28.36 -32.35
CA ASP A 13 67.18 27.48 -33.09
C ASP A 13 67.11 26.10 -32.44
N THR A 14 65.90 25.54 -32.23
CA THR A 14 65.57 24.16 -32.61
C THR A 14 64.07 23.86 -32.44
N PRO A 15 63.52 22.94 -33.25
CA PRO A 15 62.10 22.86 -33.59
C PRO A 15 61.29 22.00 -32.62
N CYS A 16 59.98 22.27 -32.62
CA CYS A 16 58.95 21.50 -31.93
C CYS A 16 58.90 20.04 -32.40
N ASP A 17 59.49 19.13 -31.62
CA ASP A 17 59.21 17.69 -31.70
C ASP A 17 58.19 17.30 -30.64
N VAL A 18 56.91 17.27 -31.05
CA VAL A 18 55.83 16.69 -30.25
C VAL A 18 55.72 15.20 -30.62
N PRO A 19 55.80 14.25 -29.67
CA PRO A 19 55.67 12.84 -29.98
C PRO A 19 54.24 12.51 -30.42
N CYS A 20 54.11 12.05 -31.67
CA CYS A 20 52.87 11.52 -32.22
C CYS A 20 52.49 10.21 -31.51
N LEU A 21 51.55 10.28 -30.57
CA LEU A 21 50.84 9.11 -30.07
C LEU A 21 49.72 8.75 -31.06
N GLN A 22 49.83 7.54 -31.58
CA GLN A 22 48.98 6.92 -32.59
C GLN A 22 47.48 7.06 -32.26
N LYS A 23 46.67 7.40 -33.26
CA LYS A 23 45.22 7.26 -33.21
C LYS A 23 44.87 5.79 -32.97
N LEU A 24 44.38 5.48 -31.78
CA LEU A 24 43.59 4.29 -31.52
C LEU A 24 42.14 4.61 -31.91
N ASP A 25 41.62 3.88 -32.90
CA ASP A 25 40.22 3.94 -33.31
C ASP A 25 39.33 3.71 -32.10
N SER A 26 38.58 4.74 -31.73
CA SER A 26 37.60 4.67 -30.65
C SER A 26 36.34 4.00 -31.19
N PRO A 27 35.78 2.98 -30.51
CA PRO A 27 34.48 2.45 -30.88
C PRO A 27 33.45 3.57 -30.74
N THR A 28 32.63 3.74 -31.78
CA THR A 28 31.55 4.72 -31.84
C THR A 28 30.46 4.34 -30.84
N GLY A 29 30.68 4.66 -29.57
CA GLY A 29 29.69 4.54 -28.50
C GLY A 29 29.35 5.94 -27.99
N SER A 30 28.14 6.40 -28.28
CA SER A 30 27.58 7.59 -27.64
C SER A 30 27.61 7.39 -26.11
N PRO A 31 27.98 8.40 -25.30
CA PRO A 31 27.81 8.30 -23.86
C PRO A 31 26.31 8.15 -23.53
N PRO A 32 25.94 7.38 -22.48
CA PRO A 32 24.53 7.24 -22.11
C PRO A 32 23.95 8.63 -21.84
N LYS A 33 22.83 8.95 -22.50
CA LYS A 33 22.09 10.20 -22.27
C LYS A 33 21.68 10.22 -20.80
N GLN A 34 22.39 11.00 -19.98
CA GLN A 34 21.96 11.28 -18.62
C GLN A 34 20.65 12.08 -18.73
N ALA A 35 19.57 11.56 -18.16
CA ALA A 35 18.29 12.23 -18.12
C ALA A 35 18.42 13.59 -17.42
N SER A 36 17.77 14.61 -17.95
CA SER A 36 17.74 15.93 -17.32
C SER A 36 16.97 15.87 -15.99
N LEU A 37 17.31 16.75 -15.03
CA LEU A 37 16.60 16.85 -13.75
C LEU A 37 15.09 17.08 -13.94
N ALA A 38 14.71 17.82 -14.98
CA ALA A 38 13.30 18.03 -15.34
C ALA A 38 12.60 16.73 -15.74
N GLU A 39 13.23 15.92 -16.60
CA GLU A 39 12.70 14.61 -17.02
C GLU A 39 12.59 13.64 -15.84
N MET A 40 13.53 13.70 -14.88
CA MET A 40 13.47 12.91 -13.65
C MET A 40 12.28 13.32 -12.77
N MET A 41 12.08 14.61 -12.53
CA MET A 41 10.94 15.11 -11.75
C MET A 41 9.60 14.78 -12.43
N GLU A 42 9.50 14.91 -13.75
CA GLU A 42 8.30 14.52 -14.50
C GLU A 42 8.03 13.01 -14.38
N PHE A 43 9.07 12.18 -14.43
CA PHE A 43 8.94 10.73 -14.25
C PHE A 43 8.48 10.38 -12.83
N GLU A 44 9.07 10.98 -11.80
CA GLU A 44 8.67 10.80 -10.40
C GLU A 44 7.20 11.20 -10.17
N ASN A 45 6.78 12.34 -10.73
CA ASN A 45 5.40 12.78 -10.68
C ASN A 45 4.45 11.81 -11.39
N CYS A 46 4.86 11.25 -12.53
CA CYS A 46 4.07 10.25 -13.25
C CYS A 46 3.86 8.99 -12.41
N VAL A 47 4.94 8.46 -11.82
CA VAL A 47 4.90 7.27 -10.95
C VAL A 47 4.07 7.53 -9.69
N SER A 48 4.23 8.69 -9.06
CA SER A 48 3.46 9.10 -7.88
C SER A 48 1.96 9.19 -8.17
N ASN A 49 1.58 9.85 -9.27
CA ASN A 49 0.18 9.98 -9.68
C ASN A 49 -0.43 8.61 -10.05
N LEU A 50 0.34 7.74 -10.72
CA LEU A 50 -0.09 6.38 -11.03
C LEU A 50 -0.33 5.56 -9.76
N SER A 51 0.61 5.59 -8.82
CA SER A 51 0.48 4.91 -7.52
C SER A 51 -0.73 5.43 -6.74
N LEU A 52 -0.95 6.75 -6.72
CA LEU A 52 -2.11 7.34 -6.06
C LEU A 52 -3.43 6.90 -6.70
N ALA A 53 -3.53 6.92 -8.03
CA ALA A 53 -4.71 6.49 -8.75
C ALA A 53 -5.02 5.00 -8.46
N HIS A 54 -3.98 4.17 -8.47
CA HIS A 54 -4.07 2.76 -8.12
C HIS A 54 -4.56 2.54 -6.69
N GLU A 55 -4.04 3.30 -5.71
CA GLU A 55 -4.49 3.23 -4.32
C GLU A 55 -5.97 3.61 -4.14
N ILE A 56 -6.43 4.66 -4.82
CA ILE A 56 -7.84 5.09 -4.77
C ILE A 56 -8.79 3.99 -5.28
N VAL A 57 -8.34 3.21 -6.25
CA VAL A 57 -9.08 2.13 -6.91
C VAL A 57 -9.05 0.84 -6.08
N MET A 58 -7.88 0.46 -5.60
CA MET A 58 -7.66 -0.82 -4.93
C MET A 58 -8.05 -0.81 -3.45
N ASN A 59 -7.85 0.32 -2.76
CA ASN A 59 -8.16 0.47 -1.35
C ASN A 59 -9.52 1.17 -1.15
N ARG A 60 -10.53 0.39 -0.76
CA ARG A 60 -11.89 0.91 -0.51
C ARG A 60 -11.94 1.92 0.63
N ASP A 61 -11.07 1.73 1.62
CA ASP A 61 -10.99 2.56 2.83
C ASP A 61 -9.94 3.69 2.68
N PHE A 62 -9.44 3.90 1.45
CA PHE A 62 -8.52 4.99 1.17
C PHE A 62 -9.12 6.32 1.60
N SER A 63 -8.35 7.02 2.42
CA SER A 63 -8.62 8.37 2.89
C SER A 63 -7.32 9.12 3.03
N PHE A 64 -7.30 10.35 2.53
CA PHE A 64 -6.26 11.30 2.84
C PHE A 64 -6.31 11.61 4.34
N ARG A 65 -5.14 11.55 4.97
CA ARG A 65 -4.94 11.99 6.35
C ARG A 65 -4.18 13.29 6.33
N GLN A 66 -4.45 14.15 7.30
CA GLN A 66 -3.62 15.32 7.50
C GLN A 66 -2.26 14.84 8.04
N ASN A 67 -1.25 14.88 7.18
CA ASN A 67 0.10 14.50 7.56
C ASN A 67 0.73 15.66 8.33
N SER A 68 0.72 15.59 9.65
CA SER A 68 1.66 16.36 10.47
C SER A 68 2.97 15.59 10.53
N PRO A 69 4.13 16.21 10.27
CA PRO A 69 5.41 15.56 10.49
C PRO A 69 5.48 15.01 11.92
N PRO A 70 6.11 13.84 12.15
CA PRO A 70 6.27 13.30 13.50
C PRO A 70 6.92 14.35 14.41
N LYS A 71 6.38 14.56 15.62
CA LYS A 71 6.91 15.60 16.54
C LYS A 71 8.39 15.43 16.86
N ASP A 72 8.88 14.20 16.81
CA ASP A 72 10.28 13.87 17.05
C ASP A 72 11.19 14.12 15.85
N SER A 73 10.64 14.36 14.66
CA SER A 73 11.42 14.68 13.46
C SER A 73 11.94 16.11 13.51
N LEU A 74 13.07 16.36 12.84
CA LEU A 74 13.61 17.70 12.67
C LEU A 74 12.58 18.65 12.04
N GLU A 75 11.91 18.18 10.99
CA GLU A 75 10.86 18.93 10.29
C GLU A 75 9.70 19.29 11.21
N GLY A 76 9.24 18.34 12.05
CA GLY A 76 8.18 18.57 13.02
C GLY A 76 8.57 19.64 14.03
N ARG A 77 9.77 19.54 14.60
CA ARG A 77 10.28 20.55 15.54
C ARG A 77 10.42 21.93 14.90
N ILE A 78 10.95 22.00 13.67
CA ILE A 78 11.09 23.28 12.94
C ILE A 78 9.71 23.87 12.66
N SER A 79 8.77 23.07 12.17
CA SER A 79 7.40 23.52 11.90
C SER A 79 6.71 24.02 13.17
N ASP A 80 6.84 23.30 14.28
CA ASP A 80 6.28 23.68 15.57
C ASP A 80 6.87 25.00 16.09
N ILE A 81 8.19 25.19 15.96
CA ILE A 81 8.87 26.44 16.36
C ILE A 81 8.38 27.62 15.51
N VAL A 82 8.34 27.46 14.18
CA VAL A 82 7.91 28.53 13.26
C VAL A 82 6.45 28.91 13.49
N HIS A 83 5.57 27.91 13.61
CA HIS A 83 4.16 28.17 13.89
C HIS A 83 3.97 28.83 15.26
N SER A 84 4.68 28.38 16.30
CA SER A 84 4.58 28.98 17.64
C SER A 84 5.04 30.45 17.62
N ALA A 85 6.19 30.73 16.98
CA ALA A 85 6.70 32.10 16.86
C ALA A 85 5.72 33.03 16.11
N PHE A 86 5.02 32.52 15.09
CA PHE A 86 3.98 33.28 14.40
C PHE A 86 2.81 33.65 15.33
N TRP A 87 2.28 32.69 16.09
CA TRP A 87 1.17 32.95 17.01
C TRP A 87 1.58 33.85 18.19
N ASP A 88 2.83 33.74 18.66
CA ASP A 88 3.39 34.63 19.68
C ASP A 88 3.51 36.08 19.16
N CYS A 89 3.97 36.25 17.92
CA CYS A 89 4.02 37.56 17.27
C CYS A 89 2.63 38.18 17.09
N LEU A 90 1.64 37.39 16.65
CA LEU A 90 0.24 37.84 16.56
C LEU A 90 -0.31 38.26 17.93
N ARG A 91 0.01 37.49 18.98
CA ARG A 91 -0.39 37.80 20.35
C ARG A 91 0.22 39.12 20.83
N GLU A 92 1.49 39.36 20.55
CA GLU A 92 2.17 40.63 20.86
C GLU A 92 1.52 41.81 20.14
N GLN A 93 1.28 41.69 18.82
CA GLN A 93 0.66 42.74 18.01
C GLN A 93 -0.74 43.13 18.47
N LEU A 94 -1.59 42.14 18.79
CA LEU A 94 -2.94 42.40 19.29
C LEU A 94 -2.95 43.00 20.70
N SER A 95 -1.86 42.83 21.47
CA SER A 95 -1.70 43.41 22.81
C SER A 95 -1.17 44.86 22.80
N CYS A 96 -0.66 45.34 21.66
CA CYS A 96 -0.19 46.72 21.51
C CYS A 96 -1.31 47.74 21.73
N SER A 97 -0.94 48.99 22.05
CA SER A 97 -1.86 50.12 22.18
C SER A 97 -1.41 51.28 21.29
N PRO A 98 -2.04 51.50 20.12
CA PRO A 98 -3.18 50.76 19.56
C PRO A 98 -2.80 49.35 19.06
N PRO A 99 -3.77 48.41 18.96
CA PRO A 99 -3.52 47.07 18.44
C PRO A 99 -3.08 47.10 16.98
N ASP A 100 -2.13 46.23 16.61
CA ASP A 100 -1.70 46.00 15.23
C ASP A 100 -2.44 44.78 14.67
N TYR A 101 -3.21 44.99 13.59
CA TYR A 101 -4.03 43.95 12.97
C TYR A 101 -3.42 43.36 11.69
N VAL A 102 -2.19 43.73 11.30
CA VAL A 102 -1.59 43.32 10.01
C VAL A 102 -1.66 41.80 9.80
N HIS A 103 -1.22 40.99 10.76
CA HIS A 103 -1.27 39.53 10.63
C HIS A 103 -2.70 38.97 10.76
N ALA A 104 -3.58 39.61 11.55
CA ALA A 104 -4.98 39.19 11.67
C ALA A 104 -5.73 39.34 10.33
N VAL A 105 -5.48 40.41 9.56
CA VAL A 105 -6.08 40.60 8.23
C VAL A 105 -5.60 39.55 7.24
N ILE A 106 -4.31 39.19 7.26
CA ILE A 106 -3.75 38.11 6.43
C ILE A 106 -4.44 36.77 6.75
N LEU A 107 -4.60 36.46 8.05
CA LEU A 107 -5.30 35.24 8.48
C LEU A 107 -6.76 35.24 8.03
N LEU A 108 -7.47 36.36 8.13
CA LEU A 108 -8.86 36.46 7.66
C LEU A 108 -8.97 36.28 6.13
N GLN A 109 -7.98 36.76 5.36
CA GLN A 109 -7.90 36.51 3.93
C GLN A 109 -7.72 35.03 3.60
N GLU A 110 -6.85 34.33 4.34
CA GLU A 110 -6.64 32.90 4.13
C GLU A 110 -7.86 32.08 4.58
N VAL A 111 -8.53 32.48 5.67
CA VAL A 111 -9.82 31.89 6.08
C VAL A 111 -10.87 32.07 4.99
N LYS A 112 -11.05 33.29 4.46
CA LYS A 112 -11.98 33.55 3.34
C LYS A 112 -11.69 32.62 2.17
N THR A 113 -10.43 32.56 1.74
CA THR A 113 -9.99 31.74 0.60
C THR A 113 -10.28 30.26 0.86
N THR A 114 -10.00 29.79 2.08
CA THR A 114 -10.24 28.41 2.49
C THR A 114 -11.73 28.08 2.53
N VAL A 115 -12.57 28.91 3.16
CA VAL A 115 -14.02 28.71 3.21
C VAL A 115 -14.61 28.67 1.80
N LEU A 116 -14.20 29.59 0.91
CA LEU A 116 -14.64 29.60 -0.48
C LEU A 116 -14.23 28.33 -1.24
N SER A 117 -13.03 27.78 -0.97
CA SER A 117 -12.57 26.54 -1.59
C SER A 117 -13.38 25.29 -1.18
N LEU A 118 -14.09 25.36 -0.04
CA LEU A 118 -14.95 24.28 0.46
C LEU A 118 -16.37 24.34 -0.12
N LEU A 119 -16.71 25.40 -0.85
CA LEU A 119 -18.05 25.55 -1.42
C LEU A 119 -18.21 24.72 -2.69
N LEU A 120 -19.29 23.93 -2.75
CA LEU A 120 -19.68 23.25 -3.98
C LEU A 120 -20.26 24.26 -4.99
N PRO A 121 -20.22 23.94 -6.31
CA PRO A 121 -20.74 24.82 -7.36
C PRO A 121 -22.19 25.29 -7.16
N GLY A 122 -23.02 24.51 -6.44
CA GLY A 122 -24.40 24.87 -6.12
C GLY A 122 -24.58 25.95 -5.02
N HIS A 123 -23.53 26.28 -4.27
CA HIS A 123 -23.60 27.21 -3.12
C HIS A 123 -23.49 28.69 -3.51
N VAL A 124 -24.15 29.13 -4.58
CA VAL A 124 -24.01 30.49 -5.12
C VAL A 124 -24.40 31.57 -4.12
N ARG A 125 -25.50 31.37 -3.37
CA ARG A 125 -25.97 32.34 -2.36
C ARG A 125 -25.02 32.46 -1.17
N LEU A 126 -24.53 31.32 -0.66
CA LEU A 126 -23.60 31.30 0.46
C LEU A 126 -22.25 31.91 0.05
N LYS A 127 -21.78 31.64 -1.17
CA LYS A 127 -20.59 32.27 -1.74
C LYS A 127 -20.70 33.80 -1.72
N ALA A 128 -21.80 34.35 -2.24
CA ALA A 128 -22.02 35.80 -2.26
C ALA A 128 -22.03 36.40 -0.84
N GLN A 129 -22.69 35.72 0.12
CA GLN A 129 -22.70 36.16 1.52
C GLN A 129 -21.31 36.15 2.16
N VAL A 130 -20.51 35.10 1.91
CA VAL A 130 -19.14 35.02 2.42
C VAL A 130 -18.26 36.12 1.81
N GLU A 131 -18.42 36.39 0.52
CA GLU A 131 -17.69 37.47 -0.16
C GLU A 131 -18.04 38.86 0.37
N GLU A 132 -19.31 39.10 0.71
CA GLU A 132 -19.82 40.35 1.28
C GLU A 132 -19.38 40.56 2.74
N VAL A 133 -19.51 39.54 3.60
CA VAL A 133 -19.18 39.67 5.02
C VAL A 133 -17.66 39.69 5.25
N LEU A 134 -16.90 38.90 4.49
CA LEU A 134 -15.44 38.89 4.54
C LEU A 134 -14.84 39.77 3.44
N ASP A 135 -15.32 41.01 3.28
CA ASP A 135 -14.73 41.98 2.37
C ASP A 135 -13.37 42.47 2.91
N LEU A 136 -12.29 42.17 2.19
CA LEU A 136 -10.92 42.47 2.64
C LEU A 136 -10.62 43.96 2.62
N GLU A 137 -11.22 44.73 1.70
CA GLU A 137 -11.03 46.17 1.65
C GLU A 137 -11.68 46.83 2.87
N LEU A 138 -12.90 46.39 3.21
CA LEU A 138 -13.61 46.88 4.39
C LEU A 138 -12.92 46.45 5.69
N ILE A 139 -12.44 45.20 5.78
CA ILE A 139 -11.71 44.70 6.95
C ILE A 139 -10.42 45.48 7.16
N GLN A 140 -9.67 45.76 6.09
CA GLN A 140 -8.45 46.57 6.17
C GLN A 140 -8.76 48.00 6.64
N GLN A 141 -9.82 48.62 6.10
CA GLN A 141 -10.25 49.95 6.54
C GLN A 141 -10.64 49.96 8.02
N GLN A 142 -11.35 48.94 8.50
CA GLN A 142 -11.70 48.82 9.92
C GLN A 142 -10.47 48.61 10.81
N ALA A 143 -9.49 47.85 10.34
CA ALA A 143 -8.22 47.65 11.03
C ALA A 143 -7.43 48.96 11.17
N ASP A 144 -7.29 49.73 10.09
CA ASP A 144 -6.52 50.99 10.07
C ASP A 144 -7.11 52.05 11.02
N HIS A 145 -8.42 52.00 11.27
CA HIS A 145 -9.13 52.91 12.18
C HIS A 145 -9.37 52.31 13.58
N GLY A 146 -8.83 51.13 13.88
CA GLY A 146 -8.98 50.47 15.18
C GLY A 146 -10.41 50.03 15.52
N ALA A 147 -11.27 49.84 14.51
CA ALA A 147 -12.68 49.50 14.65
C ALA A 147 -13.00 48.03 14.29
N LEU A 148 -11.97 47.21 14.03
CA LEU A 148 -12.14 45.81 13.65
C LEU A 148 -12.67 44.96 14.81
N ASP A 149 -13.81 44.29 14.59
CA ASP A 149 -14.41 43.36 15.54
C ASP A 149 -14.13 41.90 15.14
N LEU A 150 -13.02 41.36 15.68
CA LEU A 150 -12.61 39.98 15.44
C LEU A 150 -13.63 38.96 15.98
N GLN A 151 -14.32 39.26 17.08
CA GLN A 151 -15.28 38.33 17.69
C GLN A 151 -16.50 38.15 16.81
N ARG A 152 -17.03 39.24 16.25
CA ARG A 152 -18.14 39.18 15.30
C ARG A 152 -17.78 38.43 14.02
N LEU A 153 -16.60 38.68 13.45
CA LEU A 153 -16.12 38.01 12.25
C LEU A 153 -15.91 36.51 12.50
N SER A 154 -15.25 36.15 13.61
CA SER A 154 -15.06 34.75 13.98
C SER A 154 -16.39 34.04 14.25
N GLY A 155 -17.37 34.70 14.87
CA GLY A 155 -18.72 34.14 15.02
C GLY A 155 -19.40 33.82 13.69
N TYR A 156 -19.27 34.69 12.68
CA TYR A 156 -19.77 34.43 11.33
C TYR A 156 -19.03 33.25 10.66
N ILE A 157 -17.71 33.23 10.77
CA ILE A 157 -16.87 32.15 10.22
C ILE A 157 -17.27 30.80 10.85
N ILE A 158 -17.38 30.73 12.18
CA ILE A 158 -17.76 29.50 12.90
C ILE A 158 -19.16 29.02 12.48
N ASN A 159 -20.13 29.93 12.31
CA ASN A 159 -21.46 29.56 11.85
C ASN A 159 -21.45 29.06 10.39
N THR A 160 -20.64 29.68 9.54
CA THR A 160 -20.45 29.22 8.15
C THR A 160 -19.80 27.83 8.15
N MET A 161 -18.76 27.62 8.95
CA MET A 161 -18.11 26.32 9.12
C MET A 161 -19.09 25.25 9.61
N ALA A 162 -19.92 25.57 10.61
CA ALA A 162 -20.95 24.68 11.14
C ALA A 162 -21.96 24.24 10.07
N SER A 163 -22.25 25.09 9.09
CA SER A 163 -23.16 24.77 8.00
C SER A 163 -22.54 23.90 6.89
N LEU A 164 -21.21 23.85 6.83
CA LEU A 164 -20.44 23.17 5.77
C LEU A 164 -19.76 21.88 6.23
N CYS A 165 -19.49 21.73 7.53
CA CYS A 165 -18.75 20.59 8.06
C CYS A 165 -19.60 19.30 8.13
N ALA A 166 -18.92 18.16 8.15
CA ALA A 166 -19.58 16.88 8.43
C ALA A 166 -20.00 16.79 9.92
N PRO A 167 -21.07 16.04 10.26
CA PRO A 167 -21.57 15.94 11.64
C PRO A 167 -20.53 15.46 12.68
N VAL A 168 -19.50 14.73 12.22
CA VAL A 168 -18.38 14.28 13.07
C VAL A 168 -17.55 15.45 13.64
N ARG A 169 -17.65 16.64 13.03
CA ARG A 169 -16.92 17.86 13.42
C ARG A 169 -17.72 18.79 14.35
N ASP A 170 -18.98 18.46 14.65
CA ASP A 170 -19.83 19.25 15.53
C ASP A 170 -19.22 19.49 16.93
N PRO A 171 -18.50 18.54 17.56
CA PRO A 171 -17.80 18.78 18.82
C PRO A 171 -16.74 19.87 18.70
N GLU A 172 -15.92 19.87 17.66
CA GLU A 172 -14.88 20.86 17.42
C GLU A 172 -15.47 22.26 17.16
N ILE A 173 -16.59 22.33 16.43
CA ILE A 173 -17.33 23.59 16.23
C ILE A 173 -17.87 24.14 17.55
N LYS A 174 -18.29 23.29 18.49
CA LYS A 174 -18.72 23.74 19.83
C LYS A 174 -17.56 24.31 20.62
N THR A 175 -16.42 23.62 20.65
CA THR A 175 -15.20 24.11 21.31
C THR A 175 -14.79 25.48 20.78
N LEU A 176 -14.89 25.72 19.47
CA LEU A 176 -14.62 27.03 18.86
C LEU A 176 -15.50 28.15 19.40
N ARG A 177 -16.77 27.88 19.77
CA ARG A 177 -17.69 28.89 20.31
C ARG A 177 -17.37 29.27 21.76
N ASP A 178 -16.70 28.38 22.49
CA ASP A 178 -16.36 28.58 23.90
C ASP A 178 -15.03 29.35 24.09
N LEU A 179 -14.23 29.50 23.03
CA LEU A 179 -12.95 30.20 23.06
C LEU A 179 -13.13 31.73 23.04
N SER A 180 -12.58 32.41 24.05
CA SER A 180 -12.61 33.88 24.16
C SER A 180 -11.33 34.57 23.68
N ASP A 181 -10.18 33.88 23.74
CA ASP A 181 -8.89 34.44 23.29
C ASP A 181 -8.83 34.50 21.76
N PRO A 182 -8.64 35.68 21.13
CA PRO A 182 -8.71 35.83 19.68
C PRO A 182 -7.60 35.05 18.95
N VAL A 183 -6.42 34.92 19.56
CA VAL A 183 -5.29 34.18 18.98
C VAL A 183 -5.56 32.68 18.98
N GLU A 184 -5.92 32.11 20.13
CA GLU A 184 -6.29 30.68 20.19
C GLU A 184 -7.53 30.37 19.33
N LEU A 185 -8.50 31.29 19.25
CA LEU A 185 -9.67 31.14 18.40
C LEU A 185 -9.29 31.05 16.91
N LEU A 186 -8.47 31.99 16.41
CA LEU A 186 -8.00 31.95 15.02
C LEU A 186 -7.19 30.67 14.76
N ARG A 187 -6.27 30.32 15.66
CA ARG A 187 -5.47 29.10 15.55
C ARG A 187 -6.34 27.85 15.42
N GLU A 188 -7.36 27.72 16.26
CA GLU A 188 -8.25 26.58 16.26
C GLU A 188 -9.18 26.58 15.03
N ILE A 189 -9.60 27.76 14.54
CA ILE A 189 -10.33 27.89 13.27
C ILE A 189 -9.51 27.30 12.12
N PHE A 190 -8.22 27.65 12.01
CA PHE A 190 -7.35 27.09 10.98
C PHE A 190 -7.19 25.57 11.09
N ARG A 191 -7.05 25.05 12.32
CA ARG A 191 -6.99 23.61 12.57
C ARG A 191 -8.24 22.90 12.06
N VAL A 192 -9.43 23.41 12.41
CA VAL A 192 -10.71 22.81 11.98
C VAL A 192 -10.94 22.98 10.47
N LEU A 193 -10.60 24.12 9.89
CA LEU A 193 -10.64 24.33 8.42
C LEU A 193 -9.72 23.35 7.67
N GLY A 194 -8.55 23.04 8.23
CA GLY A 194 -7.64 22.02 7.71
C GLY A 194 -8.30 20.64 7.68
N LEU A 195 -8.95 20.24 8.77
CA LEU A 195 -9.72 19.00 8.83
C LEU A 195 -10.88 18.99 7.81
N MET A 196 -11.62 20.10 7.70
CA MET A 196 -12.71 20.23 6.74
C MET A 196 -12.23 20.10 5.28
N LYS A 197 -11.02 20.61 4.95
CA LYS A 197 -10.40 20.37 3.64
C LYS A 197 -10.15 18.89 3.40
N THR A 198 -9.58 18.19 4.37
CA THR A 198 -9.36 16.74 4.27
C THR A 198 -10.68 15.97 4.12
N ASP A 199 -11.71 16.35 4.88
CA ASP A 199 -13.05 15.75 4.79
C ASP A 199 -13.65 15.95 3.39
N MET A 200 -13.54 17.15 2.81
CA MET A 200 -14.04 17.46 1.47
C MET A 200 -13.32 16.68 0.37
N VAL A 201 -11.99 16.56 0.47
CA VAL A 201 -11.19 15.75 -0.48
C VAL A 201 -11.62 14.27 -0.38
N ASN A 202 -11.73 13.74 0.83
CA ASN A 202 -12.16 12.35 1.05
C ASN A 202 -13.58 12.09 0.52
N PHE A 203 -14.51 13.00 0.78
CA PHE A 203 -15.86 12.93 0.22
C PHE A 203 -15.84 12.95 -1.31
N THR A 204 -15.04 13.84 -1.92
CA THR A 204 -14.92 13.96 -3.37
C THR A 204 -14.35 12.68 -3.99
N VAL A 205 -13.31 12.10 -3.39
CA VAL A 205 -12.74 10.81 -3.84
C VAL A 205 -13.78 9.70 -3.76
N GLN A 206 -14.51 9.60 -2.65
CA GLN A 206 -15.55 8.58 -2.48
C GLN A 206 -16.69 8.74 -3.51
N SER A 207 -17.12 9.98 -3.77
CA SER A 207 -18.12 10.33 -4.77
C SER A 207 -17.71 9.95 -6.19
N LEU A 208 -16.45 10.22 -6.56
CA LEU A 208 -15.94 9.98 -7.91
C LEU A 208 -15.45 8.54 -8.13
N ARG A 209 -15.20 7.77 -7.07
CA ARG A 209 -14.65 6.40 -7.15
C ARG A 209 -15.37 5.50 -8.16
N PRO A 210 -16.72 5.47 -8.26
CA PRO A 210 -17.40 4.64 -9.26
C PRO A 210 -17.02 5.00 -10.71
N ASN A 211 -16.83 6.28 -11.01
CA ASN A 211 -16.39 6.75 -12.33
C ASN A 211 -14.91 6.44 -12.57
N LEU A 212 -14.06 6.62 -11.54
CA LEU A 212 -12.65 6.27 -11.60
C LEU A 212 -12.45 4.78 -11.91
N LEU A 213 -13.23 3.89 -11.27
CA LEU A 213 -13.17 2.44 -11.52
C LEU A 213 -13.45 2.04 -12.97
N GLN A 214 -14.30 2.79 -13.68
CA GLN A 214 -14.62 2.50 -15.08
C GLN A 214 -13.45 2.79 -16.01
N GLN A 215 -12.60 3.75 -15.66
CA GLN A 215 -11.49 4.21 -16.50
C GLN A 215 -10.11 3.76 -15.98
N ALA A 216 -10.03 3.24 -14.75
CA ALA A 216 -8.79 2.88 -14.07
C ALA A 216 -7.89 1.98 -14.92
N VAL A 217 -8.45 0.93 -15.52
CA VAL A 217 -7.68 -0.02 -16.35
C VAL A 217 -7.01 0.67 -17.55
N GLN A 218 -7.75 1.56 -18.23
CA GLN A 218 -7.23 2.27 -19.39
C GLN A 218 -6.16 3.29 -18.98
N TYR A 219 -6.42 4.02 -17.89
CA TYR A 219 -5.49 5.00 -17.34
C TYR A 219 -4.17 4.36 -16.91
N GLU A 220 -4.21 3.32 -16.07
CA GLU A 220 -2.99 2.66 -15.57
C GLU A 220 -2.21 2.03 -16.72
N ARG A 221 -2.89 1.40 -17.69
CA ARG A 221 -2.23 0.82 -18.85
C ARG A 221 -1.54 1.87 -19.71
N ALA A 222 -2.20 3.00 -19.97
CA ALA A 222 -1.62 4.08 -20.77
C ALA A 222 -0.39 4.68 -20.07
N LYS A 223 -0.48 4.94 -18.76
CA LYS A 223 0.63 5.46 -17.98
C LYS A 223 1.80 4.49 -17.89
N PHE A 224 1.52 3.20 -17.73
CA PHE A 224 2.56 2.17 -17.74
C PHE A 224 3.23 2.05 -19.12
N GLN A 225 2.47 2.18 -20.21
CA GLN A 225 3.00 2.22 -21.57
C GLN A 225 3.97 3.41 -21.76
N GLU A 226 3.63 4.60 -21.26
CA GLU A 226 4.53 5.77 -21.27
C GLU A 226 5.85 5.50 -20.51
N ILE A 227 5.79 4.73 -19.41
CA ILE A 227 6.99 4.32 -18.65
C ILE A 227 7.85 3.37 -19.50
N LEU A 228 7.25 2.37 -20.14
CA LEU A 228 7.97 1.42 -20.99
C LEU A 228 8.61 2.07 -22.23
N GLU A 229 7.97 3.09 -22.80
CA GLU A 229 8.54 3.85 -23.93
C GLU A 229 9.82 4.60 -23.52
N LYS A 230 9.89 5.06 -22.28
CA LYS A 230 11.08 5.71 -21.71
C LYS A 230 12.14 4.67 -21.30
N GLN A 231 11.73 3.48 -20.86
CA GLN A 231 12.60 2.41 -20.38
C GLN A 231 12.16 1.04 -20.92
N PRO A 232 12.66 0.62 -22.11
CA PRO A 232 12.24 -0.64 -22.74
C PRO A 232 12.59 -1.92 -21.96
N GLU A 233 13.64 -1.88 -21.14
CA GLU A 233 14.12 -3.02 -20.33
C GLU A 233 13.46 -3.11 -18.94
N PHE A 234 12.40 -2.33 -18.70
CA PHE A 234 11.76 -2.22 -17.39
C PHE A 234 11.04 -3.50 -16.90
N LEU A 235 10.95 -4.58 -17.69
CA LEU A 235 10.18 -5.80 -17.37
C LEU A 235 11.06 -7.02 -17.04
N ASP A 236 12.31 -6.81 -16.65
CA ASP A 236 13.24 -7.90 -16.37
C ASP A 236 12.78 -8.79 -15.21
N LYS A 237 12.37 -8.20 -14.07
CA LYS A 237 11.90 -8.99 -12.90
C LYS A 237 10.60 -9.70 -13.21
N THR A 238 9.68 -9.03 -13.91
CA THR A 238 8.43 -9.61 -14.39
C THR A 238 8.69 -10.82 -15.29
N THR A 239 9.69 -10.72 -16.18
CA THR A 239 10.08 -11.82 -17.06
C THR A 239 10.65 -13.00 -16.28
N VAL A 240 11.56 -12.77 -15.34
CA VAL A 240 12.14 -13.83 -14.49
C VAL A 240 11.06 -14.50 -13.64
N TRP A 241 10.17 -13.72 -13.03
CA TRP A 241 9.05 -14.22 -12.23
C TRP A 241 8.14 -15.17 -13.02
N LEU A 242 7.74 -14.79 -14.24
CA LEU A 242 6.92 -15.64 -15.09
C LEU A 242 7.68 -16.89 -15.59
N GLN A 243 9.00 -16.80 -15.81
CA GLN A 243 9.82 -17.96 -16.17
C GLN A 243 9.88 -19.00 -15.04
N VAL A 244 10.06 -18.55 -13.80
CA VAL A 244 10.07 -19.43 -12.62
C VAL A 244 8.73 -20.15 -12.48
N ALA A 245 7.63 -19.41 -12.58
CA ALA A 245 6.28 -19.99 -12.54
C ALA A 245 6.02 -21.00 -13.67
N ALA A 246 6.48 -20.70 -14.90
CA ALA A 246 6.33 -21.60 -16.03
C ALA A 246 7.08 -22.93 -15.85
N ARG A 247 8.30 -22.89 -15.27
CA ARG A 247 9.09 -24.09 -14.97
C ARG A 247 8.43 -24.96 -13.92
N GLU A 248 7.91 -24.36 -12.85
CA GLU A 248 7.20 -25.10 -11.82
C GLU A 248 5.89 -25.71 -12.33
N GLU A 249 5.11 -24.97 -13.10
CA GLU A 249 3.88 -25.48 -13.71
C GLU A 249 4.17 -26.65 -14.67
N ALA A 250 5.30 -26.60 -15.39
CA ALA A 250 5.76 -27.71 -16.22
C ALA A 250 6.08 -28.97 -15.40
N LEU A 251 6.71 -28.81 -14.22
CA LEU A 251 7.04 -29.92 -13.32
C LEU A 251 5.77 -30.56 -12.73
N VAL A 252 4.81 -29.76 -12.28
CA VAL A 252 3.54 -30.25 -11.73
C VAL A 252 2.74 -31.01 -12.80
N SER A 253 2.68 -30.47 -14.02
CA SER A 253 2.04 -31.14 -15.16
C SER A 253 2.70 -32.50 -15.45
N ALA A 254 4.04 -32.56 -15.45
CA ALA A 254 4.79 -33.79 -15.69
C ALA A 254 4.56 -34.85 -14.59
N GLN A 255 4.39 -34.44 -13.33
CA GLN A 255 4.10 -35.35 -12.21
C GLN A 255 2.69 -35.98 -12.35
N SER A 256 1.70 -35.18 -12.77
CA SER A 256 0.31 -35.64 -12.97
C SER A 256 0.17 -36.65 -14.11
N ASP A 257 1.00 -36.54 -15.15
CA ASP A 257 0.99 -37.49 -16.28
C ASP A 257 1.54 -38.87 -15.90
N LEU A 258 2.48 -38.93 -14.93
CA LEU A 258 3.02 -40.19 -14.40
C LEU A 258 1.98 -40.95 -13.56
N ASP A 259 1.19 -40.23 -12.75
CA ASP A 259 0.18 -40.83 -11.88
C ASP A 259 -1.07 -41.32 -12.63
N THR A 260 -1.35 -40.78 -13.82
CA THR A 260 -2.53 -41.14 -14.63
C THR A 260 -2.29 -42.25 -15.64
N GLY A 261 -1.05 -42.73 -15.80
CA GLY A 261 -0.71 -43.93 -16.59
C GLY A 261 -0.94 -43.83 -18.10
N THR A 262 -1.36 -42.67 -18.61
CA THR A 262 -1.58 -42.42 -20.04
C THR A 262 -0.75 -41.22 -20.48
N PRO A 263 0.31 -41.40 -21.31
CA PRO A 263 1.05 -40.29 -21.87
C PRO A 263 0.16 -39.53 -22.86
N LYS A 264 -0.44 -38.42 -22.41
CA LYS A 264 -1.09 -37.48 -23.34
C LYS A 264 0.01 -36.74 -24.12
N PRO A 265 -0.20 -36.47 -25.42
CA PRO A 265 0.70 -35.59 -26.16
C PRO A 265 0.77 -34.24 -25.43
N ARG A 266 2.00 -33.77 -25.16
CA ARG A 266 2.29 -32.53 -24.42
C ARG A 266 1.58 -31.36 -25.09
N GLY A 267 0.44 -30.95 -24.52
CA GLY A 267 -0.18 -29.68 -24.89
C GLY A 267 0.69 -28.53 -24.38
N PRO A 268 0.69 -27.36 -25.06
CA PRO A 268 1.34 -26.17 -24.53
C PRO A 268 0.74 -25.82 -23.16
N LEU A 269 1.59 -25.44 -22.20
CA LEU A 269 1.13 -25.00 -20.88
C LEU A 269 0.14 -23.84 -21.06
N SER A 270 -0.96 -23.88 -20.31
CA SER A 270 -1.94 -22.79 -20.35
C SER A 270 -1.29 -21.50 -19.82
N PRO A 271 -1.26 -20.40 -20.59
CA PRO A 271 -0.75 -19.12 -20.11
C PRO A 271 -1.45 -18.65 -18.82
N THR A 272 -2.74 -18.96 -18.69
CA THR A 272 -3.54 -18.65 -17.50
C THR A 272 -3.10 -19.48 -16.29
N ALA A 273 -2.74 -20.75 -16.48
CA ALA A 273 -2.24 -21.61 -15.40
C ALA A 273 -0.88 -21.10 -14.88
N VAL A 274 0.02 -20.76 -15.80
CA VAL A 274 1.32 -20.14 -15.46
C VAL A 274 1.10 -18.84 -14.66
N LEU A 275 0.21 -17.96 -15.12
CA LEU A 275 -0.11 -16.73 -14.38
C LEU A 275 -0.72 -17.02 -13.00
N ASN A 276 -1.66 -17.97 -12.88
CA ASN A 276 -2.24 -18.34 -11.59
C ASN A 276 -1.16 -18.82 -10.61
N ARG A 277 -0.26 -19.70 -11.07
CA ARG A 277 0.90 -20.17 -10.29
C ARG A 277 1.77 -18.99 -9.86
N ALA A 278 2.11 -18.10 -10.80
CA ALA A 278 2.97 -16.95 -10.55
C ALA A 278 2.43 -16.07 -9.42
N TYR A 279 1.14 -15.73 -9.42
CA TYR A 279 0.54 -14.93 -8.34
C TYR A 279 0.48 -15.68 -6.99
N LEU A 280 0.25 -17.00 -7.01
CA LEU A 280 0.21 -17.80 -5.78
C LEU A 280 1.60 -17.89 -5.12
N GLN A 281 2.68 -17.97 -5.91
CA GLN A 281 4.04 -17.97 -5.40
C GLN A 281 4.37 -16.69 -4.61
N LEU A 282 3.85 -15.54 -5.05
CA LEU A 282 4.09 -14.25 -4.37
C LEU A 282 3.61 -14.25 -2.91
N LEU A 283 2.58 -15.05 -2.57
CA LEU A 283 2.10 -15.16 -1.18
C LEU A 283 3.08 -15.86 -0.23
N SER A 284 4.09 -16.53 -0.79
CA SER A 284 5.14 -17.23 -0.04
C SER A 284 6.49 -16.52 -0.08
N TRP A 285 6.60 -15.38 -0.76
CA TRP A 285 7.85 -14.64 -0.86
C TRP A 285 8.19 -13.92 0.45
N ASP A 286 9.48 -13.71 0.68
CA ASP A 286 9.93 -12.88 1.80
C ASP A 286 9.61 -11.41 1.50
N PRO A 287 8.87 -10.70 2.37
CA PRO A 287 8.60 -9.28 2.23
C PRO A 287 9.86 -8.41 2.08
N HIS A 288 11.04 -8.89 2.49
CA HIS A 288 12.30 -8.16 2.39
C HIS A 288 13.02 -8.34 1.05
N ASP A 289 12.55 -9.23 0.18
CA ASP A 289 13.16 -9.42 -1.14
C ASP A 289 12.96 -8.17 -2.03
N GLN A 290 13.98 -7.81 -2.79
CA GLN A 290 13.95 -6.70 -3.75
C GLN A 290 13.49 -7.13 -5.16
N ASN A 291 13.21 -8.41 -5.36
CA ASN A 291 12.91 -9.01 -6.67
C ASN A 291 11.42 -8.98 -7.06
N TYR A 292 10.60 -8.15 -6.41
CA TYR A 292 9.19 -8.01 -6.78
C TYR A 292 9.01 -7.61 -8.27
N PRO A 293 8.09 -8.26 -9.00
CA PRO A 293 7.79 -7.92 -10.40
C PRO A 293 7.34 -6.48 -10.54
N GLU A 294 7.82 -5.78 -11.56
CA GLU A 294 7.53 -4.37 -11.77
C GLU A 294 6.04 -4.10 -11.95
N THR A 295 5.32 -5.01 -12.61
CA THR A 295 3.87 -4.94 -12.82
C THR A 295 3.05 -5.17 -11.55
N VAL A 296 3.67 -5.57 -10.45
CA VAL A 296 3.00 -5.92 -9.17
C VAL A 296 3.49 -5.03 -8.02
N LEU A 297 4.50 -4.17 -8.26
CA LEU A 297 5.12 -3.33 -7.22
C LEU A 297 4.13 -2.48 -6.43
N MET A 298 3.11 -1.89 -7.08
CA MET A 298 2.10 -1.07 -6.40
C MET A 298 1.26 -1.87 -5.39
N ASP A 299 1.14 -3.19 -5.60
CA ASP A 299 0.40 -4.11 -4.73
C ASP A 299 1.30 -4.86 -3.73
N ARG A 300 2.61 -4.60 -3.69
CA ARG A 300 3.58 -5.33 -2.84
C ARG A 300 3.12 -5.45 -1.39
N ALA A 301 2.81 -4.32 -0.74
CA ALA A 301 2.42 -4.31 0.67
C ALA A 301 1.10 -5.09 0.91
N ARG A 302 0.18 -5.08 -0.06
CA ARG A 302 -1.06 -5.86 0.00
C ARG A 302 -0.78 -7.36 -0.12
N ILE A 303 0.13 -7.74 -1.01
CA ILE A 303 0.54 -9.14 -1.21
C ILE A 303 1.26 -9.67 0.02
N ASP A 304 2.20 -8.89 0.56
CA ASP A 304 2.92 -9.24 1.79
C ASP A 304 1.93 -9.47 2.94
N ALA A 305 0.96 -8.57 3.12
CA ALA A 305 -0.10 -8.73 4.12
C ALA A 305 -0.96 -9.98 3.90
N LEU A 306 -1.30 -10.31 2.64
CA LEU A 306 -2.03 -11.53 2.30
C LEU A 306 -1.20 -12.79 2.57
N GLY A 307 0.09 -12.78 2.26
CA GLY A 307 1.02 -13.88 2.54
C GLY A 307 1.18 -14.13 4.05
N GLN A 308 1.33 -13.06 4.83
CA GLN A 308 1.36 -13.13 6.29
C GLN A 308 0.06 -13.69 6.86
N ARG A 309 -1.09 -13.20 6.38
CA ARG A 309 -2.42 -13.71 6.77
C ARG A 309 -2.58 -15.19 6.40
N LEU A 310 -2.10 -15.61 5.23
CA LEU A 310 -2.11 -17.00 4.78
C LEU A 310 -1.32 -17.90 5.73
N SER A 311 -0.08 -17.51 6.07
CA SER A 311 0.78 -18.27 6.99
C SER A 311 0.12 -18.44 8.37
N LEU A 312 -0.47 -17.37 8.91
CA LEU A 312 -1.21 -17.40 10.16
C LEU A 312 -2.42 -18.35 10.09
N LEU A 313 -3.21 -18.28 9.02
CA LEU A 313 -4.37 -19.16 8.83
C LEU A 313 -3.97 -20.63 8.69
N VAL A 314 -2.83 -20.93 8.06
CA VAL A 314 -2.31 -22.30 7.97
C VAL A 314 -1.93 -22.83 9.36
N LEU A 315 -1.28 -22.02 10.20
CA LEU A 315 -0.96 -22.38 11.58
C LEU A 315 -2.23 -22.57 12.42
N GLU A 316 -3.17 -21.64 12.33
CA GLU A 316 -4.45 -21.70 13.03
C GLU A 316 -5.26 -22.94 12.64
N ALA A 317 -5.37 -23.21 11.33
CA ALA A 317 -6.01 -24.43 10.82
C ALA A 317 -5.32 -25.70 11.30
N SER A 318 -3.99 -25.71 11.40
CA SER A 318 -3.21 -26.86 11.88
C SER A 318 -3.49 -27.14 13.36
N VAL A 319 -3.53 -26.10 14.20
CA VAL A 319 -3.86 -26.22 15.62
C VAL A 319 -5.30 -26.66 15.83
N LEU A 320 -6.26 -26.06 15.10
CA LEU A 320 -7.66 -26.46 15.15
C LEU A 320 -7.85 -27.92 14.72
N LEU A 321 -7.16 -28.35 13.67
CA LEU A 321 -7.21 -29.74 13.21
C LEU A 321 -6.68 -30.70 14.30
N LEU A 322 -5.48 -30.45 14.83
CA LEU A 322 -4.88 -31.25 15.90
C LEU A 322 -5.75 -31.34 17.15
N THR A 323 -6.34 -30.21 17.54
CA THR A 323 -7.23 -30.15 18.70
C THR A 323 -8.52 -30.94 18.42
N SER A 324 -9.07 -30.84 17.21
CA SER A 324 -10.28 -31.58 16.81
C SER A 324 -10.06 -33.09 16.73
N THR A 325 -8.87 -33.53 16.32
CA THR A 325 -8.54 -34.95 16.24
C THR A 325 -8.43 -35.59 17.62
N GLN A 326 -7.90 -34.86 18.63
CA GLN A 326 -7.77 -35.41 19.99
C GLN A 326 -9.01 -35.25 20.86
N CYS A 327 -9.78 -34.17 20.70
CA CYS A 327 -10.89 -33.85 21.61
C CYS A 327 -12.27 -34.31 21.11
N GLY A 328 -12.35 -34.83 19.89
CA GLY A 328 -13.58 -35.31 19.28
C GLY A 328 -14.59 -34.21 18.92
N ALA A 329 -15.64 -34.59 18.20
CA ALA A 329 -16.63 -33.64 17.67
C ALA A 329 -17.52 -32.99 18.75
N ALA A 330 -17.63 -33.60 19.94
CA ALA A 330 -18.48 -33.11 21.03
C ALA A 330 -17.95 -31.81 21.66
N VAL A 331 -16.64 -31.69 21.84
CA VAL A 331 -16.02 -30.45 22.35
C VAL A 331 -16.15 -29.32 21.33
N PHE A 332 -15.98 -29.63 20.04
CA PHE A 332 -16.09 -28.67 18.94
C PHE A 332 -17.53 -28.23 18.64
N SER A 333 -18.55 -28.97 19.11
CA SER A 333 -19.95 -28.55 19.03
C SER A 333 -20.39 -27.63 20.17
N LEU A 334 -19.55 -27.46 21.22
CA LEU A 334 -19.85 -26.54 22.31
C LEU A 334 -19.89 -25.09 21.79
N GLN A 335 -20.98 -24.39 22.10
CA GLN A 335 -21.18 -23.02 21.65
C GLN A 335 -20.05 -22.11 22.14
N GLY A 336 -19.41 -21.42 21.21
CA GLY A 336 -18.35 -20.43 21.51
C GLY A 336 -16.96 -21.01 21.77
N PHE A 337 -16.79 -22.33 21.90
CA PHE A 337 -15.47 -22.95 22.12
C PHE A 337 -14.50 -22.63 20.98
N VAL A 338 -14.90 -22.93 19.74
CA VAL A 338 -14.07 -22.66 18.56
C VAL A 338 -13.72 -21.18 18.46
N GLY A 339 -14.65 -20.27 18.78
CA GLY A 339 -14.39 -18.83 18.76
C GLY A 339 -13.33 -18.39 19.77
N LYS A 340 -13.42 -18.88 21.02
CA LYS A 340 -12.41 -18.61 22.07
C LYS A 340 -11.05 -19.20 21.71
N LEU A 341 -11.03 -20.40 21.15
CA LEU A 341 -9.82 -21.07 20.72
C LEU A 341 -9.13 -20.28 19.60
N LYS A 342 -9.88 -19.86 18.58
CA LYS A 342 -9.37 -18.97 17.52
C LYS A 342 -8.77 -17.68 18.08
N GLN A 343 -9.50 -16.97 18.96
CA GLN A 343 -9.01 -15.74 19.59
C GLN A 343 -7.69 -15.94 20.33
N THR A 344 -7.55 -17.08 21.02
CA THR A 344 -6.32 -17.43 21.75
C THR A 344 -5.16 -17.72 20.80
N ILE A 345 -5.43 -18.44 19.72
CA ILE A 345 -4.44 -18.71 18.68
C ILE A 345 -4.00 -17.41 18.02
N THR A 346 -4.94 -16.56 17.60
CA THR A 346 -4.63 -15.28 16.96
C THR A 346 -3.83 -14.37 17.87
N ALA A 347 -4.18 -14.27 19.17
CA ALA A 347 -3.47 -13.42 20.11
C ALA A 347 -2.04 -13.89 20.39
N LEU A 348 -1.81 -15.21 20.51
CA LEU A 348 -0.47 -15.76 20.78
C LEU A 348 0.42 -15.81 19.53
N LEU A 349 -0.17 -15.86 18.34
CA LEU A 349 0.55 -15.78 17.06
C LEU A 349 0.59 -14.37 16.47
N GLU A 350 0.13 -13.36 17.22
CA GLU A 350 0.20 -11.97 16.80
C GLU A 350 1.68 -11.55 16.66
N GLY A 351 2.03 -10.97 15.52
CA GLY A 351 3.42 -10.61 15.23
C GLY A 351 4.26 -11.72 14.60
N SER A 352 3.67 -12.88 14.22
CA SER A 352 4.39 -13.98 13.57
C SER A 352 5.07 -13.64 12.23
N HIS A 353 4.81 -12.45 11.69
CA HIS A 353 5.44 -11.91 10.48
C HIS A 353 6.79 -11.23 10.75
N ASN A 354 7.12 -10.95 12.01
CA ASN A 354 8.38 -10.33 12.39
C ASN A 354 9.51 -11.38 12.44
N ARG A 355 10.71 -11.03 11.95
CA ARG A 355 11.86 -11.95 11.92
C ARG A 355 12.32 -12.39 13.31
N ASP A 356 12.13 -11.54 14.31
CA ASP A 356 12.51 -11.80 15.71
C ASP A 356 11.39 -12.48 16.51
N PHE A 357 10.30 -12.90 15.86
CA PHE A 357 9.21 -13.58 16.53
C PHE A 357 9.61 -14.99 16.97
N ASP A 358 9.56 -15.23 18.28
CA ASP A 358 9.77 -16.56 18.86
C ASP A 358 8.54 -17.45 18.64
N LEU A 359 8.44 -18.04 17.44
CA LEU A 359 7.38 -18.99 17.10
C LEU A 359 7.37 -20.20 18.03
N GLN A 360 8.54 -20.65 18.49
CA GLN A 360 8.63 -21.79 19.38
C GLN A 360 8.04 -21.46 20.75
N GLY A 361 8.41 -20.32 21.34
CA GLY A 361 7.83 -19.80 22.58
C GLY A 361 6.32 -19.58 22.48
N ALA A 362 5.85 -19.00 21.38
CA ALA A 362 4.42 -18.81 21.13
C ALA A 362 3.66 -20.15 21.10
N LEU A 363 4.17 -21.17 20.41
CA LEU A 363 3.56 -22.50 20.34
C LEU A 363 3.63 -23.26 21.68
N LEU A 364 4.66 -23.02 22.50
CA LEU A 364 4.74 -23.53 23.88
C LEU A 364 3.69 -22.89 24.80
N GLY A 365 3.41 -21.60 24.64
CA GLY A 365 2.28 -20.95 25.33
C GLY A 365 0.94 -21.49 24.83
N LEU A 366 0.83 -21.67 23.51
CA LEU A 366 -0.39 -22.14 22.86
C LEU A 366 -0.80 -23.53 23.33
N ARG A 367 0.13 -24.49 23.39
CA ARG A 367 -0.22 -25.86 23.80
C ARG A 367 -0.81 -25.93 25.21
N GLU A 368 -0.35 -25.07 26.13
CA GLU A 368 -0.87 -25.04 27.50
C GLU A 368 -2.27 -24.42 27.52
N GLN A 369 -2.47 -23.31 26.81
CA GLN A 369 -3.77 -22.64 26.72
C GLN A 369 -4.84 -23.48 26.02
N VAL A 370 -4.47 -24.18 24.94
CA VAL A 370 -5.35 -25.13 24.24
C VAL A 370 -5.80 -26.23 25.20
N LEU A 371 -4.85 -26.77 25.99
CA LEU A 371 -5.16 -27.83 26.95
C LEU A 371 -6.11 -27.35 28.06
N VAL A 372 -5.90 -26.15 28.59
CA VAL A 372 -6.78 -25.54 29.60
C VAL A 372 -8.20 -25.40 29.05
N GLN A 373 -8.35 -24.84 27.85
CA GLN A 373 -9.67 -24.66 27.24
C GLN A 373 -10.37 -25.99 26.93
N VAL A 374 -9.62 -27.00 26.48
CA VAL A 374 -10.15 -28.35 26.26
C VAL A 374 -10.63 -28.96 27.58
N LYS A 375 -9.85 -28.87 28.66
CA LYS A 375 -10.24 -29.38 29.98
C LYS A 375 -11.50 -28.69 30.52
N GLU A 376 -11.56 -27.37 30.43
CA GLU A 376 -12.73 -26.59 30.82
C GLU A 376 -13.98 -26.99 30.02
N ALA A 377 -13.84 -27.21 28.71
CA ALA A 377 -14.93 -27.66 27.86
C ALA A 377 -15.40 -29.09 28.20
N LEU A 378 -14.49 -30.00 28.52
CA LEU A 378 -14.82 -31.37 28.97
C LEU A 378 -15.55 -31.37 30.31
N ILE A 379 -15.13 -30.53 31.27
CA ILE A 379 -15.83 -30.35 32.56
C ILE A 379 -17.26 -29.85 32.31
N THR A 380 -17.42 -28.87 31.40
CA THR A 380 -18.73 -28.29 31.07
C THR A 380 -19.69 -29.30 30.42
N GLN A 381 -19.17 -30.31 29.72
CA GLN A 381 -19.98 -31.37 29.10
C GLN A 381 -20.17 -32.62 29.98
N GLU A 382 -19.67 -32.62 31.23
CA GLU A 382 -19.62 -33.82 32.09
C GLU A 382 -18.96 -35.03 31.39
N GLY A 383 -18.05 -34.76 30.44
CA GLY A 383 -17.37 -35.78 29.65
C GLY A 383 -16.24 -36.46 30.43
N PRO A 384 -15.77 -37.65 29.98
CA PRO A 384 -14.58 -38.26 30.56
C PRO A 384 -13.37 -37.34 30.37
N ALA A 385 -12.50 -37.28 31.38
CA ALA A 385 -11.24 -36.54 31.29
C ALA A 385 -10.40 -37.05 30.10
N LEU A 386 -9.70 -36.14 29.43
CA LEU A 386 -8.80 -36.52 28.34
C LEU A 386 -7.69 -37.43 28.91
N PRO A 387 -7.38 -38.58 28.28
CA PRO A 387 -6.29 -39.43 28.74
C PRO A 387 -4.96 -38.68 28.72
N GLN A 388 -4.11 -38.90 29.73
CA GLN A 388 -2.80 -38.25 29.85
C GLN A 388 -1.95 -38.43 28.58
N ASP A 389 -1.99 -39.63 27.97
CA ASP A 389 -1.29 -39.90 26.71
C ASP A 389 -1.77 -39.01 25.57
N SER A 390 -3.08 -38.70 25.52
CA SER A 390 -3.65 -37.82 24.49
C SER A 390 -3.31 -36.36 24.73
N GLU A 391 -3.16 -35.94 25.99
CA GLU A 391 -2.67 -34.62 26.38
C GLU A 391 -1.21 -34.42 25.93
N ASP A 392 -0.35 -35.40 26.22
CA ASP A 392 1.07 -35.34 25.88
C ASP A 392 1.29 -35.38 24.36
N VAL A 393 0.50 -36.18 23.64
CA VAL A 393 0.48 -36.20 22.17
C VAL A 393 0.06 -34.84 21.60
N LEU A 394 -1.03 -34.25 22.11
CA LEU A 394 -1.50 -32.94 21.63
C LEU A 394 -0.44 -31.85 21.86
N LYS A 395 0.18 -31.83 23.05
CA LYS A 395 1.26 -30.90 23.38
C LYS A 395 2.47 -31.07 22.46
N GLY A 396 2.90 -32.31 22.23
CA GLY A 396 4.00 -32.63 21.33
C GLY A 396 3.71 -32.19 19.89
N GLN A 397 2.53 -32.51 19.37
CA GLN A 397 2.13 -32.18 18.00
C GLN A 397 2.01 -30.67 17.77
N ILE A 398 1.50 -29.91 18.74
CA ILE A 398 1.45 -28.44 18.64
C ILE A 398 2.86 -27.84 18.67
N SER A 399 3.75 -28.33 19.52
CA SER A 399 5.16 -27.89 19.53
C SER A 399 5.88 -28.22 18.22
N ASP A 400 5.56 -29.36 17.61
CA ASP A 400 6.13 -29.79 16.34
C ASP A 400 5.72 -28.93 15.14
N LEU A 401 4.69 -28.08 15.27
CA LEU A 401 4.31 -27.11 14.22
C LEU A 401 5.39 -26.05 13.98
N ALA A 402 6.31 -25.84 14.93
CA ALA A 402 7.44 -24.92 14.78
C ALA A 402 8.42 -25.36 13.68
N LYS A 403 8.45 -26.67 13.35
CA LYS A 403 9.36 -27.23 12.34
C LYS A 403 8.95 -26.80 10.93
N ASP A 404 9.92 -26.42 10.11
CA ASP A 404 9.67 -25.94 8.73
C ASP A 404 9.00 -27.00 7.84
N ASN A 405 9.35 -28.28 8.02
CA ASN A 405 8.81 -29.41 7.26
C ASN A 405 7.75 -30.19 8.03
N ASN A 406 6.87 -29.50 8.74
CA ASN A 406 5.77 -30.17 9.44
C ASN A 406 4.72 -30.68 8.42
N PRO A 407 4.42 -32.00 8.39
CA PRO A 407 3.53 -32.58 7.38
C PRO A 407 2.09 -32.05 7.46
N ILE A 408 1.63 -31.63 8.64
CA ILE A 408 0.29 -31.05 8.83
C ILE A 408 0.27 -29.64 8.23
N ARG A 409 1.30 -28.82 8.48
CA ARG A 409 1.41 -27.48 7.88
C ARG A 409 1.49 -27.57 6.36
N THR A 410 2.28 -28.49 5.82
CA THR A 410 2.38 -28.72 4.37
C THR A 410 1.02 -29.13 3.79
N LEU A 411 0.35 -30.13 4.36
CA LEU A 411 -0.95 -30.61 3.89
C LEU A 411 -2.03 -29.53 3.93
N ILE A 412 -2.09 -28.74 5.02
CA ILE A 412 -3.03 -27.62 5.13
C ILE A 412 -2.68 -26.53 4.13
N GLY A 413 -1.39 -26.18 3.99
CA GLY A 413 -0.90 -25.21 3.02
C GLY A 413 -1.29 -25.57 1.59
N GLU A 414 -1.06 -26.81 1.17
CA GLU A 414 -1.48 -27.32 -0.15
C GLU A 414 -2.99 -27.24 -0.37
N ARG A 415 -3.80 -27.57 0.65
CA ARG A 415 -5.26 -27.46 0.58
C ARG A 415 -5.73 -26.02 0.44
N VAL A 416 -5.11 -25.07 1.15
CA VAL A 416 -5.43 -23.65 1.03
C VAL A 416 -5.00 -23.13 -0.34
N GLN A 417 -3.77 -23.45 -0.79
CA GLN A 417 -3.30 -23.08 -2.11
C GLN A 417 -4.19 -23.64 -3.23
N GLY A 418 -4.64 -24.89 -3.13
CA GLY A 418 -5.57 -25.49 -4.09
C GLY A 418 -6.93 -24.78 -4.12
N TYR A 419 -7.45 -24.37 -2.95
CA TYR A 419 -8.66 -23.54 -2.87
C TYR A 419 -8.45 -22.16 -3.52
N LEU A 420 -7.33 -21.49 -3.25
CA LEU A 420 -6.99 -20.20 -3.86
C LEU A 420 -6.80 -20.32 -5.37
N GLN A 421 -6.18 -21.40 -5.84
CA GLN A 421 -6.04 -21.68 -7.27
C GLN A 421 -7.42 -21.85 -7.94
N ALA A 422 -8.30 -22.66 -7.35
CA ALA A 422 -9.66 -22.83 -7.86
C ALA A 422 -10.46 -21.51 -7.87
N MET A 423 -10.22 -20.62 -6.90
CA MET A 423 -10.80 -19.27 -6.87
C MET A 423 -10.30 -18.41 -8.04
N LEU A 424 -9.02 -18.49 -8.40
CA LEU A 424 -8.44 -17.74 -9.53
C LEU A 424 -8.83 -18.30 -10.91
N GLU A 425 -9.12 -19.60 -11.01
CA GLU A 425 -9.64 -20.25 -12.21
C GLU A 425 -11.14 -19.99 -12.43
N GLY A 426 -11.86 -19.64 -11.37
CA GLY A 426 -13.27 -19.28 -11.42
C GLY A 426 -13.51 -17.97 -12.17
N SER A 427 -14.52 -17.97 -13.06
CA SER A 427 -15.10 -16.70 -13.55
C SER A 427 -15.72 -15.95 -12.36
N PRO A 428 -15.64 -14.61 -12.29
CA PRO A 428 -16.29 -13.81 -11.23
C PRO A 428 -17.81 -14.03 -11.10
N THR A 429 -18.43 -14.73 -12.07
CA THR A 429 -19.84 -15.09 -12.11
C THR A 429 -20.16 -16.53 -11.66
N LYS A 430 -19.17 -17.38 -11.37
CA LYS A 430 -19.39 -18.78 -10.92
C LYS A 430 -19.47 -18.87 -9.39
N LYS A 431 -20.23 -19.85 -8.89
CA LYS A 431 -20.29 -20.21 -7.46
C LYS A 431 -18.88 -20.48 -6.93
N SER A 432 -18.61 -20.03 -5.70
CA SER A 432 -17.34 -20.28 -5.02
C SER A 432 -17.02 -21.78 -5.00
N PRO A 433 -15.73 -22.16 -5.12
CA PRO A 433 -15.31 -23.55 -5.05
C PRO A 433 -15.69 -24.15 -3.71
N SER A 434 -15.95 -25.46 -3.70
CA SER A 434 -16.30 -26.17 -2.47
C SER A 434 -15.15 -26.12 -1.46
N MET A 435 -15.44 -25.65 -0.24
CA MET A 435 -14.45 -25.55 0.84
C MET A 435 -13.98 -26.95 1.28
N PRO A 436 -12.66 -27.20 1.37
CA PRO A 436 -12.13 -28.45 1.92
C PRO A 436 -12.61 -28.68 3.37
N PRO A 437 -12.96 -29.93 3.76
CA PRO A 437 -13.46 -30.23 5.10
C PRO A 437 -12.56 -29.74 6.25
N ALA A 438 -11.24 -29.80 6.06
CA ALA A 438 -10.26 -29.37 7.06
C ALA A 438 -10.23 -27.85 7.28
N LEU A 439 -10.70 -27.06 6.31
CA LEU A 439 -10.73 -25.59 6.39
C LEU A 439 -12.10 -25.05 6.78
N ARG A 440 -13.09 -25.93 7.03
CA ARG A 440 -14.48 -25.52 7.30
C ARG A 440 -14.59 -24.56 8.49
N LEU A 441 -13.79 -24.80 9.54
CA LEU A 441 -13.77 -23.95 10.73
C LEU A 441 -13.25 -22.53 10.43
N LEU A 442 -12.44 -22.34 9.38
CA LEU A 442 -11.86 -21.07 8.95
C LEU A 442 -12.39 -20.63 7.58
N SER A 443 -13.58 -21.09 7.22
CA SER A 443 -14.13 -20.91 5.87
C SER A 443 -14.36 -19.45 5.50
N ALA A 444 -14.78 -18.63 6.47
CA ALA A 444 -14.99 -17.20 6.25
C ALA A 444 -13.67 -16.48 5.99
N GLU A 445 -12.66 -16.76 6.81
CA GLU A 445 -11.34 -16.12 6.75
C GLU A 445 -10.56 -16.50 5.48
N VAL A 446 -10.61 -17.78 5.11
CA VAL A 446 -10.00 -18.28 3.86
C VAL A 446 -10.75 -17.75 2.63
N ALA A 447 -12.08 -17.65 2.68
CA ALA A 447 -12.86 -17.05 1.60
C ALA A 447 -12.57 -15.56 1.44
N GLU A 448 -12.42 -14.82 2.53
CA GLU A 448 -12.04 -13.40 2.52
C GLU A 448 -10.66 -13.20 1.88
N LEU A 449 -9.67 -14.01 2.28
CA LEU A 449 -8.33 -14.00 1.69
C LEU A 449 -8.38 -14.29 0.18
N GLY A 450 -9.13 -15.32 -0.22
CA GLY A 450 -9.32 -15.66 -1.64
C GLY A 450 -10.02 -14.57 -2.45
N MET A 451 -11.03 -13.91 -1.88
CA MET A 451 -11.69 -12.78 -2.52
C MET A 451 -10.76 -11.57 -2.65
N ALA A 452 -9.94 -11.28 -1.64
CA ALA A 452 -8.97 -10.19 -1.68
C ALA A 452 -7.89 -10.43 -2.75
N LEU A 453 -7.30 -11.63 -2.76
CA LEU A 453 -6.35 -12.06 -3.80
C LEU A 453 -6.99 -11.99 -5.20
N GLY A 454 -8.20 -12.53 -5.35
CA GLY A 454 -8.92 -12.56 -6.63
C GLY A 454 -9.18 -11.18 -7.21
N ARG A 455 -9.60 -10.20 -6.38
CA ARG A 455 -9.80 -8.81 -6.83
C ARG A 455 -8.51 -8.19 -7.37
N MET A 456 -7.42 -8.36 -6.63
CA MET A 456 -6.11 -7.82 -6.98
C MET A 456 -5.55 -8.46 -8.26
N VAL A 457 -5.56 -9.80 -8.32
CA VAL A 457 -5.11 -10.53 -9.52
C VAL A 457 -5.96 -10.18 -10.74
N HIS A 458 -7.27 -10.09 -10.59
CA HIS A 458 -8.17 -9.73 -11.69
C HIS A 458 -7.89 -8.31 -12.22
N PHE A 459 -7.77 -7.33 -11.32
CA PHE A 459 -7.47 -5.95 -11.71
C PHE A 459 -6.10 -5.86 -12.39
N ASN A 460 -5.06 -6.46 -11.78
CA ASN A 460 -3.71 -6.50 -12.33
C ASN A 460 -3.69 -7.13 -13.73
N ARG A 461 -4.39 -8.25 -13.95
CA ARG A 461 -4.52 -8.87 -15.28
C ARG A 461 -5.23 -7.99 -16.29
N SER A 462 -6.28 -7.28 -15.87
CA SER A 462 -6.99 -6.34 -16.74
C SER A 462 -6.07 -5.20 -17.17
N VAL A 463 -5.18 -4.71 -16.30
CA VAL A 463 -4.20 -3.66 -16.65
C VAL A 463 -3.06 -4.24 -17.49
N PHE A 464 -2.36 -5.24 -16.96
CA PHE A 464 -1.05 -5.68 -17.44
C PHE A 464 -1.05 -6.90 -18.36
N GLY A 465 -2.21 -7.54 -18.59
CA GLY A 465 -2.35 -8.70 -19.48
C GLY A 465 -1.68 -8.53 -20.85
N PRO A 466 -1.82 -7.37 -21.54
CA PRO A 466 -1.12 -7.12 -22.80
C PRO A 466 0.41 -7.12 -22.70
N PHE A 467 0.98 -6.79 -21.54
CA PHE A 467 2.44 -6.82 -21.31
C PHE A 467 2.93 -8.23 -20.95
N TYR A 468 2.09 -9.04 -20.30
CA TYR A 468 2.41 -10.45 -20.04
C TYR A 468 2.37 -11.30 -21.32
N ALA A 469 1.47 -10.99 -22.26
CA ALA A 469 1.24 -11.81 -23.45
C ALA A 469 2.49 -12.01 -24.34
N PRO A 470 3.30 -10.98 -24.67
CA PRO A 470 4.56 -11.16 -25.41
C PRO A 470 5.58 -12.05 -24.68
N ILE A 471 5.71 -11.86 -23.35
CA ILE A 471 6.62 -12.63 -22.51
C ILE A 471 6.21 -14.11 -22.52
N LEU A 472 4.93 -14.39 -22.22
CA LEU A 472 4.37 -15.75 -22.23
C LEU A 472 4.44 -16.39 -23.61
N ARG A 473 4.17 -15.64 -24.70
CA ARG A 473 4.29 -16.16 -26.06
C ARG A 473 5.71 -16.59 -26.38
N LYS A 474 6.71 -15.76 -26.07
CA LYS A 474 8.13 -16.07 -26.30
C LYS A 474 8.59 -17.31 -25.52
N MET A 475 8.06 -17.50 -24.31
CA MET A 475 8.43 -18.64 -23.45
C MET A 475 7.72 -19.94 -23.84
N LEU A 476 6.42 -19.87 -24.16
CA LEU A 476 5.58 -21.04 -24.42
C LEU A 476 5.65 -21.50 -25.88
N PHE A 477 5.99 -20.59 -26.80
CA PHE A 477 6.15 -20.84 -28.23
C PHE A 477 7.48 -20.23 -28.71
N PRO A 478 8.63 -20.88 -28.44
CA PRO A 478 9.91 -20.43 -28.96
C PRO A 478 9.84 -20.40 -30.49
N SER A 479 10.25 -19.28 -31.11
CA SER A 479 10.29 -19.16 -32.57
C SER A 479 11.21 -20.22 -33.17
N GLY A 480 10.62 -21.33 -33.62
CA GLY A 480 11.36 -22.48 -34.13
C GLY A 480 10.49 -23.67 -34.47
N GLU A 481 9.31 -23.47 -35.09
CA GLU A 481 8.53 -24.55 -35.73
C GLU A 481 7.44 -24.04 -36.71
N ALA A 482 7.62 -22.86 -37.32
CA ALA A 482 6.65 -22.29 -38.27
C ALA A 482 7.30 -21.61 -39.50
N GLU A 483 8.51 -22.00 -39.88
CA GLU A 483 9.12 -21.66 -41.18
C GLU A 483 9.78 -22.90 -41.79
N MET A 484 8.99 -23.94 -42.07
CA MET A 484 9.31 -24.98 -43.05
C MET A 484 8.01 -25.69 -43.42
N GLY A 485 7.19 -25.04 -44.26
CA GLY A 485 5.92 -25.63 -44.63
C GLY A 485 5.08 -24.84 -45.62
N GLU A 486 5.62 -23.89 -46.38
CA GLU A 486 4.89 -23.23 -47.46
C GLU A 486 5.90 -22.67 -48.48
N ASP A 487 6.63 -23.56 -49.13
CA ASP A 487 7.27 -23.31 -50.44
C ASP A 487 7.63 -24.65 -51.09
N SER A 488 6.61 -25.44 -51.41
CA SER A 488 6.63 -26.48 -52.45
C SER A 488 5.23 -27.08 -52.63
N ARG A 489 4.41 -26.43 -53.46
CA ARG A 489 3.77 -27.04 -54.65
C ARG A 489 2.78 -26.11 -55.31
#